data_AF-A0A6P2G7G7-F1
#
_entry.id   AF-A0A6P2G7G7-F1
#
_cell.length_a   1.000
_cell.length_b   1.000
_cell.length_c   1.000
_cell.angle_alpha   90.00
_cell.angle_beta   90.00
_cell.angle_gamma   90.00
#
_symmetry.space_group_name_H-M   'P 1'
#
loop_
_entity.id
_entity.type
_entity.pdbx_description
1 polymer ?
#
loop_
_entity_poly.entity_id
_entity_poly.type
_entity_poly.pdbx_seq_one_letter_code
_entity_poly.pdbx_strand_id
1 'polypeptide(L)'
;MMGAYFSVPTLCAIALVHVYWAFGGRLGKRAAVPEQDGVPLLRPSMAGTLAVAAALLAGACAVASRAGWLWPNLYPGAIAFAVVVLALIFAVRAVGDFRYVGFFKRIRGSRFARMDSLCYSPLCAALALSIASMLWPW
;
A
#
# COMPACT_ATOMS: atom_id res chain seq x y z
N MET A 1 -9.59 11.11 -13.21
CA MET A 1 -9.04 10.02 -14.06
C MET A 1 -7.52 9.92 -13.96
N MET A 2 -6.75 11.01 -13.94
CA MET A 2 -5.28 11.00 -13.86
C MET A 2 -4.71 10.16 -12.70
N GLY A 3 -5.38 10.16 -11.53
CA GLY A 3 -4.95 9.36 -10.37
C GLY A 3 -4.95 7.84 -10.62
N ALA A 4 -5.82 7.32 -11.48
CA ALA A 4 -5.89 5.89 -11.78
C ALA A 4 -4.63 5.37 -12.50
N TYR A 5 -4.06 6.18 -13.40
CA TYR A 5 -2.84 5.85 -14.13
C TYR A 5 -1.61 5.70 -13.23
N PHE A 6 -1.58 6.36 -12.08
CA PHE A 6 -0.51 6.19 -11.11
C PHE A 6 -0.82 5.07 -10.11
N SER A 7 -2.02 5.08 -9.54
CA SER A 7 -2.40 4.20 -8.43
C SER A 7 -2.55 2.73 -8.85
N VAL A 8 -3.23 2.43 -9.96
CA VAL A 8 -3.45 1.05 -10.43
C VAL A 8 -2.14 0.29 -10.67
N PRO A 9 -1.19 0.78 -11.51
CA PRO A 9 0.05 0.05 -11.74
C PRO A 9 0.92 -0.03 -10.48
N THR A 10 0.91 1.01 -9.63
CA THR A 10 1.65 0.99 -8.35
C THR A 10 1.11 -0.10 -7.42
N LEU A 11 -0.21 -0.21 -7.26
CA LEU A 11 -0.85 -1.26 -6.45
C LEU A 11 -0.53 -2.66 -7.00
N CYS A 12 -0.60 -2.85 -8.32
CA CYS A 12 -0.24 -4.10 -8.97
C CYS A 12 1.25 -4.45 -8.75
N ALA A 13 2.16 -3.49 -8.89
CA ALA A 13 3.59 -3.69 -8.66
C ALA A 13 3.87 -4.10 -7.21
N ILE A 14 3.24 -3.43 -6.24
CA ILE A 14 3.38 -3.79 -4.82
C ILE A 14 2.80 -5.18 -4.55
N ALA A 15 1.66 -5.54 -5.16
CA ALA A 15 1.07 -6.88 -5.03
C ALA A 15 2.02 -7.96 -5.55
N LEU A 16 2.65 -7.76 -6.72
CA LEU A 16 3.63 -8.69 -7.28
C LEU A 16 4.84 -8.89 -6.35
N VAL A 17 5.32 -7.82 -5.70
CA VAL A 17 6.40 -7.93 -4.70
C VAL A 17 5.97 -8.81 -3.51
N HIS A 18 4.72 -8.67 -3.05
CA HIS A 18 4.21 -9.51 -1.96
C HIS A 18 4.05 -10.97 -2.37
N VAL A 19 3.60 -11.23 -3.61
CA VAL A 19 3.56 -12.59 -4.18
C VAL A 19 4.97 -13.19 -4.26
N TYR A 20 5.96 -12.43 -4.76
CA TYR A 20 7.35 -12.84 -4.78
C TYR A 20 7.89 -13.19 -3.39
N TRP A 21 7.58 -12.39 -2.36
CA TRP A 21 7.97 -12.68 -0.98
C TRP A 21 7.25 -13.89 -0.38
N ALA A 22 6.01 -14.15 -0.79
CA ALA A 22 5.26 -15.34 -0.39
C ALA A 22 5.95 -16.62 -0.91
N PHE A 23 6.42 -16.61 -2.16
CA PHE A 23 7.14 -17.74 -2.77
C PHE A 23 8.63 -17.84 -2.37
N GLY A 24 9.05 -17.19 -1.28
CA GLY A 24 10.41 -17.32 -0.73
C GLY A 24 11.42 -16.31 -1.26
N GLY A 25 10.98 -15.29 -2.00
CA GLY A 25 11.81 -14.18 -2.43
C GLY A 25 12.51 -13.47 -1.27
N ARG A 26 13.82 -13.24 -1.38
CA ARG A 26 14.66 -12.64 -0.31
C ARG A 26 15.03 -11.18 -0.58
N LEU A 27 14.91 -10.71 -1.83
CA LEU A 27 15.26 -9.36 -2.20
C LEU A 27 14.34 -8.35 -1.51
N GLY A 28 14.91 -7.34 -0.85
CA GLY A 28 14.15 -6.30 -0.14
C GLY A 28 13.43 -6.75 1.13
N LYS A 29 13.29 -8.05 1.41
CA LYS A 29 12.53 -8.59 2.56
C LYS A 29 13.07 -8.10 3.91
N ARG A 30 14.40 -8.02 4.06
CA ARG A 30 15.06 -7.43 5.25
C ARG A 30 14.86 -5.92 5.37
N ALA A 31 14.65 -5.22 4.25
CA ALA A 31 14.34 -3.79 4.26
C ALA A 31 12.85 -3.50 4.42
N ALA A 32 11.99 -4.52 4.39
CA ALA A 32 10.54 -4.44 4.49
C ALA A 32 9.99 -4.91 5.86
N VAL A 33 10.85 -5.49 6.70
CA VAL A 33 10.50 -5.93 8.07
C VAL A 33 11.22 -5.03 9.07
N PRO A 34 10.52 -4.45 10.06
CA PRO A 34 11.17 -3.71 11.13
C PRO A 34 12.01 -4.66 11.99
N GLU A 35 13.25 -4.27 12.23
CA GLU A 35 14.21 -4.97 13.09
C GLU A 35 14.58 -4.05 14.26
N GLN A 36 14.74 -4.64 15.45
CA GLN A 36 15.28 -3.98 16.64
C GLN A 36 16.47 -4.81 17.14
N ASP A 37 17.65 -4.19 17.24
CA ASP A 37 18.89 -4.84 17.70
C ASP A 37 19.24 -6.14 16.96
N GLY A 38 18.96 -6.19 15.64
CA GLY A 38 19.23 -7.36 14.79
C GLY A 38 18.16 -8.46 14.85
N VAL A 39 17.12 -8.28 15.67
CA VAL A 39 15.98 -9.22 15.77
C VAL A 39 14.80 -8.70 14.95
N PRO A 40 14.27 -9.47 13.99
CA PRO A 40 13.06 -9.09 13.25
C PRO A 40 11.84 -9.13 14.17
N LEU A 41 11.15 -7.99 14.29
CA LEU A 41 9.97 -7.82 15.13
C LEU A 41 8.73 -8.51 14.55
N LEU A 42 8.71 -8.73 13.23
CA LEU A 42 7.63 -9.39 12.52
C LEU A 42 8.16 -10.54 11.68
N ARG A 43 7.53 -11.71 11.80
CA ARG A 43 7.79 -12.86 10.92
C ARG A 43 6.61 -13.00 9.96
N PRO A 44 6.68 -12.41 8.75
CA PRO A 44 5.58 -12.51 7.79
C PRO A 44 5.40 -13.97 7.37
N SER A 45 4.21 -14.52 7.59
CA SER A 45 3.82 -15.84 7.08
C SER A 45 3.47 -15.76 5.59
N MET A 46 3.63 -16.87 4.87
CA MET A 46 3.29 -16.96 3.44
C MET A 46 1.81 -16.57 3.19
N ALA A 47 0.91 -17.10 4.04
CA ALA A 47 -0.52 -16.79 3.98
C ALA A 47 -0.80 -15.30 4.23
N GLY A 48 -0.11 -14.68 5.20
CA GLY A 48 -0.24 -13.26 5.48
C GLY A 48 0.22 -12.39 4.30
N THR A 49 1.34 -12.74 3.66
CA THR A 49 1.83 -12.01 2.48
C THR A 49 0.92 -12.14 1.27
N LEU A 50 0.33 -13.33 1.05
CA LEU A 50 -0.64 -13.54 -0.03
C LEU A 50 -1.96 -12.80 0.23
N ALA A 51 -2.44 -12.78 1.47
CA ALA A 51 -3.62 -12.01 1.85
C ALA A 51 -3.44 -10.51 1.54
N VAL A 52 -2.26 -9.95 1.84
CA VAL A 52 -1.93 -8.55 1.49
C VAL A 52 -1.88 -8.35 -0.02
N ALA A 53 -1.27 -9.27 -0.78
CA ALA A 53 -1.25 -9.20 -2.23
C ALA A 53 -2.66 -9.19 -2.83
N ALA A 54 -3.54 -10.08 -2.33
CA ALA A 54 -4.93 -10.15 -2.76
C ALA A 54 -5.70 -8.87 -2.44
N ALA A 55 -5.51 -8.30 -1.23
CA ALA A 55 -6.14 -7.03 -0.85
C ALA A 55 -5.67 -5.86 -1.73
N LEU A 56 -4.38 -5.81 -2.09
CA LEU A 56 -3.84 -4.79 -3.01
C LEU A 56 -4.41 -4.92 -4.42
N LEU A 57 -4.54 -6.15 -4.93
CA LEU A 57 -5.16 -6.41 -6.23
C LEU A 57 -6.64 -6.04 -6.24
N ALA A 58 -7.38 -6.39 -5.19
CA ALA A 58 -8.78 -5.96 -5.04
C ALA A 58 -8.91 -4.43 -5.02
N GLY A 59 -8.00 -3.74 -4.31
CA GLY A 59 -7.92 -2.28 -4.34
C GLY A 59 -7.63 -1.72 -5.74
N ALA A 60 -6.70 -2.34 -6.49
CA ALA A 60 -6.39 -1.94 -7.86
C ALA A 60 -7.61 -2.10 -8.78
N CYS A 61 -8.36 -3.21 -8.65
CA CYS A 61 -9.60 -3.43 -9.38
C CYS A 61 -10.68 -2.40 -9.03
N ALA A 62 -10.85 -2.06 -7.74
CA ALA A 62 -11.81 -1.04 -7.32
C ALA A 62 -11.48 0.35 -7.91
N VAL A 63 -10.19 0.73 -7.89
CA VAL A 63 -9.72 1.99 -8.48
C VAL A 63 -9.88 2.00 -10.01
N ALA A 64 -9.52 0.89 -10.69
CA ALA A 64 -9.71 0.75 -12.13
C ALA A 64 -11.20 0.82 -12.53
N SER A 65 -12.07 0.23 -11.70
CA SER A 65 -13.52 0.27 -11.92
C SER A 65 -14.09 1.67 -11.70
N ARG A 66 -13.63 2.40 -10.67
CA ARG A 66 -13.96 3.81 -10.46
C ARG A 66 -13.50 4.71 -11.61
N ALA A 67 -12.39 4.36 -12.25
CA ALA A 67 -11.86 5.04 -13.43
C ALA A 67 -12.61 4.71 -14.74
N GLY A 68 -13.54 3.75 -14.69
CA GLY A 68 -14.30 3.28 -15.86
C GLY A 68 -13.54 2.30 -16.76
N TRP A 69 -12.38 1.79 -16.33
CA TRP A 69 -11.57 0.85 -17.13
C TRP A 69 -12.07 -0.59 -17.05
N LEU A 70 -12.68 -0.96 -15.93
CA LEU A 70 -13.21 -2.30 -15.66
C LEU A 70 -14.64 -2.19 -15.15
N TRP A 71 -15.55 -3.01 -15.69
CA TRP A 71 -16.96 -3.11 -15.29
C TRP A 71 -17.61 -1.76 -14.92
N PRO A 72 -17.68 -0.80 -15.86
CA PRO A 72 -18.32 0.49 -15.61
C PRO A 72 -19.75 0.29 -15.09
N ASN A 73 -20.13 1.05 -14.06
CA ASN A 73 -21.40 0.99 -13.33
C ASN A 73 -21.67 -0.24 -12.44
N LEU A 74 -20.68 -1.08 -12.17
CA LEU A 74 -20.83 -2.15 -11.17
C LEU A 74 -20.89 -1.55 -9.75
N TYR A 75 -22.04 -1.61 -9.09
CA TYR A 75 -22.26 -1.13 -7.70
C TYR A 75 -21.54 0.18 -7.35
N PRO A 76 -21.91 1.32 -7.97
CA PRO A 76 -21.16 2.58 -7.87
C PRO A 76 -20.97 3.07 -6.42
N GLY A 77 -21.95 2.87 -5.54
CA GLY A 77 -21.83 3.20 -4.12
C GLY A 77 -20.80 2.35 -3.37
N ALA A 78 -20.76 1.04 -3.63
CA ALA A 78 -19.80 0.14 -3.00
C ALA A 78 -18.37 0.40 -3.47
N ILE A 79 -18.18 0.67 -4.77
CA ILE A 79 -16.87 1.05 -5.31
C ILE A 79 -16.40 2.38 -4.72
N ALA A 80 -17.26 3.40 -4.65
CA ALA A 80 -16.92 4.68 -4.04
C ALA A 80 -16.48 4.49 -2.57
N PHE A 81 -17.24 3.70 -1.80
CA PHE A 81 -16.87 3.36 -0.43
C PHE A 81 -15.52 2.63 -0.34
N ALA A 82 -15.28 1.63 -1.18
CA ALA A 82 -14.01 0.90 -1.22
C ALA A 82 -12.83 1.82 -1.53
N VAL A 83 -13.00 2.77 -2.45
CA VAL A 83 -11.97 3.78 -2.81
C VAL A 83 -11.70 4.72 -1.63
N VAL A 84 -12.73 5.16 -0.89
CA VAL A 84 -12.55 5.96 0.35
C VAL A 84 -11.77 5.17 1.40
N VAL A 85 -12.19 3.93 1.68
CA VAL A 85 -11.52 3.07 2.65
C VAL A 85 -10.06 2.85 2.26
N LEU A 86 -9.79 2.60 0.98
CA LEU A 86 -8.44 2.40 0.49
C LEU A 86 -7.57 3.65 0.66
N ALA A 87 -8.10 4.84 0.33
CA ALA A 87 -7.40 6.11 0.54
C ALA A 87 -7.06 6.33 2.02
N LEU A 88 -8.01 6.05 2.92
CA LEU A 88 -7.80 6.15 4.36
C LEU A 88 -6.74 5.17 4.86
N ILE A 89 -6.75 3.92 4.40
CA ILE A 89 -5.73 2.92 4.79
C ILE A 89 -4.32 3.43 4.40
N PHE A 90 -4.15 3.94 3.18
CA PHE A 90 -2.85 4.48 2.75
C PHE A 90 -2.47 5.76 3.50
N ALA A 91 -3.42 6.64 3.81
CA ALA A 91 -3.19 7.83 4.61
C ALA A 91 -2.73 7.48 6.03
N VAL A 92 -3.44 6.56 6.70
CA VAL A 92 -3.06 6.04 8.02
C VAL A 92 -1.68 5.40 7.97
N ARG A 93 -1.35 4.66 6.90
CA ARG A 93 0.00 4.08 6.73
C ARG A 93 1.08 5.14 6.51
N ALA A 94 0.79 6.22 5.81
CA ALA A 94 1.74 7.32 5.62
C ALA A 94 2.02 8.06 6.94
N VAL A 95 0.98 8.29 7.76
CA VAL A 95 1.14 8.82 9.12
C VAL A 95 1.89 7.84 10.02
N GLY A 96 1.52 6.56 9.94
CA GLY A 96 2.10 5.45 10.67
C GLY A 96 1.81 5.47 12.18
N ASP A 97 2.62 4.75 12.96
CA ASP A 97 2.43 4.56 14.42
C ASP A 97 3.28 5.52 15.26
N PHE A 98 3.83 6.60 14.67
CA PHE A 98 4.74 7.56 15.33
C PHE A 98 5.99 6.95 16.03
N ARG A 99 6.18 5.64 15.90
CA ARG A 99 7.15 4.85 16.67
C ARG A 99 8.08 4.07 15.75
N TYR A 100 7.53 3.23 14.86
CA TYR A 100 8.30 2.38 13.93
C TYR A 100 8.03 2.63 12.43
N VAL A 101 6.86 3.16 12.08
CA VAL A 101 6.39 3.33 10.69
C VAL A 101 5.86 4.75 10.53
N GLY A 102 6.00 5.33 9.33
CA GLY A 102 5.42 6.62 8.96
C GLY A 102 6.40 7.79 9.06
N PHE A 103 5.96 8.96 8.60
CA PHE A 103 6.76 10.19 8.61
C PHE A 103 7.26 10.59 10.01
N PHE A 104 6.46 10.30 11.03
CA PHE A 104 6.72 10.72 12.41
C PHE A 104 7.36 9.64 13.30
N LYS A 105 7.94 8.59 12.73
CA LYS A 105 8.57 7.53 13.54
C LYS A 105 9.75 8.04 14.38
N ARG A 106 9.81 7.55 15.63
CA ARG A 106 10.86 7.84 16.60
C ARG A 106 12.09 6.93 16.45
N ILE A 107 11.91 5.66 16.07
CA ILE A 107 13.00 4.68 15.95
C ILE A 107 13.51 4.66 14.49
N ARG A 108 14.75 5.12 14.29
CA ARG A 108 15.37 5.29 12.96
C ARG A 108 16.59 4.40 12.69
N GLY A 109 16.96 3.57 13.66
CA GLY A 109 18.20 2.78 13.63
C GLY A 109 18.21 1.60 12.64
N SER A 110 17.07 1.22 12.06
CA SER A 110 16.98 0.06 11.17
C SER A 110 16.99 0.44 9.68
N ARG A 111 17.44 -0.49 8.83
CA ARG A 111 17.42 -0.33 7.36
C ARG A 111 16.00 -0.12 6.84
N PHE A 112 15.02 -0.78 7.46
CA PHE A 112 13.60 -0.56 7.23
C PHE A 112 13.19 0.88 7.52
N ALA A 113 13.57 1.43 8.67
CA ALA A 113 13.22 2.80 9.03
C ALA A 113 13.79 3.82 8.02
N ARG A 114 15.02 3.63 7.53
CA ARG A 114 15.56 4.52 6.50
C ARG A 114 14.77 4.45 5.18
N MET A 115 14.46 3.24 4.72
CA MET A 115 13.69 3.03 3.47
C MET A 115 12.24 3.51 3.60
N ASP A 116 11.65 3.36 4.78
CA ASP A 116 10.30 3.82 5.04
C ASP A 116 10.19 5.34 4.97
N SER A 117 11.18 6.10 5.44
CA SER A 117 11.18 7.57 5.33
C SER A 117 11.43 8.07 3.91
N LEU A 118 12.29 7.38 3.15
CA LEU A 118 12.70 7.83 1.82
C LEU A 118 11.74 7.38 0.71
N CYS A 119 11.12 6.20 0.85
CA CYS A 119 10.35 5.57 -0.21
C CYS A 119 8.95 5.14 0.23
N TYR A 120 8.80 4.39 1.33
CA TYR A 120 7.49 3.76 1.61
C TYR A 120 6.42 4.74 2.10
N SER A 121 6.72 5.57 3.09
CA SER A 121 5.82 6.62 3.57
C SER A 121 5.44 7.64 2.48
N PRO A 122 6.37 8.16 1.66
CA PRO A 122 6.00 9.07 0.56
C PRO A 122 5.20 8.36 -0.54
N LEU A 123 5.47 7.09 -0.86
CA LEU A 123 4.63 6.32 -1.79
C LEU A 123 3.20 6.13 -1.26
N CYS A 124 3.04 5.81 0.03
CA CYS A 124 1.72 5.71 0.66
C CYS A 124 0.97 7.05 0.64
N ALA A 125 1.65 8.17 0.91
CA ALA A 125 1.05 9.50 0.83
C ALA A 125 0.64 9.85 -0.61
N ALA A 126 1.50 9.58 -1.59
CA ALA A 126 1.20 9.79 -3.01
C ALA A 126 0.01 8.96 -3.47
N LEU A 127 -0.06 7.68 -3.06
CA LEU A 127 -1.22 6.82 -3.33
C LEU A 127 -2.49 7.35 -2.67
N ALA A 128 -2.44 7.75 -1.40
CA ALA A 128 -3.59 8.31 -0.69
C ALA A 128 -4.14 9.55 -1.39
N LEU A 129 -3.28 10.51 -1.75
CA LEU A 129 -3.68 11.72 -2.48
C LEU A 129 -4.20 11.41 -3.88
N SER A 130 -3.53 10.50 -4.60
CA SER A 130 -3.93 10.09 -5.94
C SER A 130 -5.32 9.45 -5.94
N ILE A 131 -5.58 8.53 -5.00
CA ILE A 131 -6.87 7.85 -4.85
C ILE A 131 -7.94 8.84 -4.36
N ALA A 132 -7.62 9.71 -3.40
CA ALA A 132 -8.54 10.72 -2.89
C ALA A 132 -8.97 11.73 -3.98
N SER A 133 -8.06 12.09 -4.90
CA SER A 133 -8.38 12.97 -6.03
C SER A 133 -9.46 12.40 -6.97
N MET A 134 -9.70 11.09 -6.93
CA MET A 134 -10.74 10.41 -7.72
C MET A 134 -12.13 10.44 -7.07
N LEU A 135 -12.21 10.86 -5.81
CA LEU A 135 -13.47 11.04 -5.09
C LEU A 135 -14.11 12.39 -5.39
N TRP A 136 -13.32 13.38 -5.80
CA TRP A 136 -13.84 14.69 -6.16
C TRP A 136 -14.60 14.60 -7.49
N PRO A 137 -15.90 14.95 -7.52
CA PRO A 137 -16.65 15.07 -8.76
C PRO A 137 -16.11 16.30 -9.50
N TRP A 138 -15.56 16.07 -10.69
CA TRP A 138 -15.35 17.13 -11.68
C TRP A 138 -16.62 17.28 -12.48
#